data_AF-A0A0Q8S6G5-F1
#
_entry.id   AF-A0A0Q8S6G5-F1
#
_cell.length_a   1.000
_cell.length_b   1.000
_cell.length_c   1.000
_cell.angle_alpha   90.00
_cell.angle_beta   90.00
_cell.angle_gamma   90.00
#
_symmetry.space_group_name_H-M   'P 1'
#
loop_
_entity.id
_entity.type
_entity.pdbx_description
1 polymer ?
#
loop_
_entity_poly.entity_id
_entity_poly.type
_entity_poly.pdbx_seq_one_letter_code
_entity_poly.pdbx_strand_id
1 'polypeptide(L)'
;MKMRSLLLPATALSFALAACSGPTETEKTPTASYDGDVVPEGKAAEPAVPTIKPTDIPTRGGDGSPIELAALTEADVSGAKLKGELACSFAADAAAQPILHAQGDVASTEPSRGIVKVGDTIEAASANGGFDAMAKGTKFFAKGLELRVALVGPAPGGGESPPRPATLTADRADGAQRVFAGLWRCGP
;
A
#
# COMPACT_ATOMS: atom_id res chain seq x y z
N MET A 1 12.60 32.82 -49.40
CA MET A 1 11.86 34.09 -49.24
C MET A 1 11.19 34.10 -47.87
N LYS A 2 11.50 35.14 -47.06
CA LYS A 2 10.76 35.79 -45.96
C LYS A 2 10.00 34.87 -44.97
N MET A 3 10.47 34.62 -43.74
CA MET A 3 10.66 35.51 -42.58
C MET A 3 9.39 36.27 -42.16
N ARG A 4 8.86 35.97 -40.96
CA ARG A 4 8.45 36.99 -39.97
C ARG A 4 8.14 36.39 -38.59
N SER A 5 9.01 36.76 -37.65
CA SER A 5 8.87 36.74 -36.19
C SER A 5 7.69 37.59 -35.69
N LEU A 6 7.26 37.40 -34.44
CA LEU A 6 7.41 38.38 -33.32
C LEU A 6 6.53 38.03 -32.08
N LEU A 7 7.23 38.02 -30.93
CA LEU A 7 6.91 38.63 -29.61
C LEU A 7 5.92 37.99 -28.60
N LEU A 8 6.48 37.83 -27.38
CA LEU A 8 5.86 37.62 -26.06
C LEU A 8 5.04 38.85 -25.59
N PRO A 9 4.29 38.71 -24.47
CA PRO A 9 4.78 39.35 -23.24
C PRO A 9 4.66 38.50 -21.96
N ALA A 10 5.58 38.77 -21.04
CA ALA A 10 5.62 38.32 -19.66
C ALA A 10 4.63 39.10 -18.78
N THR A 11 4.06 38.45 -17.76
CA THR A 11 3.48 39.14 -16.60
C THR A 11 3.90 38.42 -15.31
N ALA A 12 4.66 39.13 -14.49
CA ALA A 12 4.98 38.79 -13.12
C ALA A 12 4.04 39.57 -12.20
N LEU A 13 3.48 38.94 -11.17
CA LEU A 13 2.85 39.62 -10.05
C LEU A 13 3.32 38.96 -8.73
N SER A 14 4.06 39.75 -7.95
CA SER A 14 4.39 39.52 -6.54
C SER A 14 3.46 40.38 -5.65
N PHE A 15 3.58 40.20 -4.32
CA PHE A 15 2.93 40.88 -3.17
C PHE A 15 1.81 40.04 -2.50
N ALA A 16 1.72 39.87 -1.17
CA ALA A 16 2.48 40.41 -0.02
C ALA A 16 2.32 39.49 1.22
N LEU A 17 3.29 39.57 2.14
CA LEU A 17 3.18 39.03 3.50
C LEU A 17 2.20 39.85 4.35
N ALA A 18 1.37 39.19 5.14
CA ALA A 18 0.68 39.78 6.29
C ALA A 18 1.10 39.05 7.56
N ALA A 19 1.94 39.71 8.36
CA ALA A 19 2.25 39.35 9.74
C ALA A 19 1.39 40.23 10.66
N CYS A 20 0.62 39.61 11.55
CA CYS A 20 -0.07 40.32 12.64
C CYS A 20 0.36 39.73 13.98
N SER A 21 1.31 40.41 14.61
CA SER A 21 1.66 40.30 16.01
C SER A 21 0.69 41.16 16.84
N GLY A 22 0.22 40.66 17.98
CA GLY A 22 -0.52 41.44 18.98
C GLY A 22 0.06 41.23 20.39
N PRO A 23 0.29 42.28 21.20
CA PRO A 23 0.84 42.17 22.55
C PRO A 23 -0.23 42.15 23.67
N THR A 24 0.09 41.36 24.69
CA THR A 24 -0.01 41.54 26.16
C THR A 24 -1.06 42.50 26.76
N GLU A 25 -1.89 42.01 27.69
CA GLU A 25 -1.80 42.32 29.15
C GLU A 25 -2.98 41.81 30.01
N THR A 26 -2.62 41.46 31.24
CA THR A 26 -3.42 41.47 32.49
C THR A 26 -4.28 40.25 32.84
N GLU A 27 -3.63 39.32 33.52
CA GLU A 27 -3.88 38.96 34.92
C GLU A 27 -5.33 39.10 35.45
N LYS A 28 -6.00 37.96 35.62
CA LYS A 28 -6.85 37.72 36.78
C LYS A 28 -6.64 36.29 37.25
N THR A 29 -5.87 36.15 38.32
CA THR A 29 -5.88 34.96 39.17
C THR A 29 -7.12 35.02 40.06
N PRO A 30 -8.06 34.07 39.98
CA PRO A 30 -8.95 33.79 41.09
C PRO A 30 -8.32 32.65 41.89
N THR A 31 -7.88 32.99 43.10
CA THR A 31 -7.60 32.02 44.14
C THR A 31 -8.90 31.27 44.44
N ALA A 32 -8.98 30.01 44.03
CA ALA A 32 -9.96 29.07 44.53
C ALA A 32 -9.23 27.75 44.82
N SER A 33 -8.81 27.60 46.07
CA SER A 33 -8.49 26.30 46.64
C SER A 33 -9.81 25.54 46.76
N TYR A 34 -9.94 24.46 45.99
CA TYR A 34 -10.93 23.42 46.21
C TYR A 34 -10.22 22.07 46.16
N ASP A 35 -10.35 21.37 47.28
CA ASP A 35 -9.88 20.03 47.57
C ASP A 35 -10.66 18.98 46.76
N GLY A 36 -10.03 17.85 46.44
CA GLY A 36 -10.73 16.59 46.19
C GLY A 36 -10.68 16.02 44.76
N ASP A 37 -9.89 14.96 44.62
CA ASP A 37 -10.05 13.81 43.71
C ASP A 37 -10.52 14.05 42.27
N VAL A 38 -9.54 14.13 41.35
CA VAL A 38 -9.75 13.75 39.95
C VAL A 38 -9.17 12.36 39.75
N VAL A 39 -10.06 11.37 39.75
CA VAL A 39 -9.85 10.02 39.24
C VAL A 39 -9.15 10.13 37.88
N PRO A 40 -8.02 9.42 37.62
CA PRO A 40 -7.47 9.43 36.28
C PRO A 40 -8.51 8.80 35.36
N GLU A 41 -9.03 9.65 34.47
CA GLU A 41 -9.95 9.33 33.40
C GLU A 41 -9.38 8.14 32.63
N GLY A 42 -9.96 6.96 32.88
CA GLY A 42 -9.62 5.74 32.19
C GLY A 42 -9.77 6.02 30.71
N LYS A 43 -8.63 6.06 30.01
CA LYS A 43 -8.55 6.14 28.56
C LYS A 43 -9.47 5.05 28.02
N ALA A 44 -10.65 5.46 27.57
CA ALA A 44 -11.63 4.56 26.98
C ALA A 44 -10.89 3.81 25.87
N ALA A 45 -10.78 2.48 26.04
CA ALA A 45 -10.23 1.63 25.01
C ALA A 45 -11.08 1.86 23.76
N GLU A 46 -10.45 2.39 22.72
CA GLU A 46 -11.06 2.51 21.41
C GLU A 46 -11.62 1.12 21.04
N PRO A 47 -12.89 1.02 20.61
CA PRO A 47 -13.49 -0.29 20.31
C PRO A 47 -12.60 -1.03 19.34
N ALA A 48 -12.06 -2.18 19.77
CA ALA A 48 -11.24 -3.01 18.91
C ALA A 48 -12.08 -3.39 17.69
N VAL A 49 -11.74 -2.84 16.52
CA VAL A 49 -12.33 -3.26 15.26
C VAL A 49 -12.12 -4.77 15.17
N PRO A 50 -13.17 -5.60 15.04
CA PRO A 50 -13.01 -7.04 15.01
C PRO A 50 -12.05 -7.40 13.88
N THR A 51 -10.99 -8.12 14.23
CA THR A 51 -10.00 -8.59 13.25
C THR A 51 -10.67 -9.67 12.40
N ILE A 52 -11.12 -9.31 11.19
CA ILE A 52 -11.65 -10.29 10.23
C ILE A 52 -10.47 -10.96 9.55
N LYS A 53 -10.31 -12.26 9.78
CA LYS A 53 -9.30 -13.06 9.09
C LYS A 53 -9.75 -13.27 7.62
N PRO A 54 -8.90 -12.95 6.62
CA PRO A 54 -9.15 -13.33 5.23
C PRO A 54 -9.44 -14.82 5.08
N THR A 55 -10.31 -15.16 4.13
CA THR A 55 -10.58 -16.56 3.74
C THR A 55 -10.40 -16.72 2.25
N ASP A 56 -9.92 -17.90 1.83
CA ASP A 56 -9.82 -18.25 0.42
C ASP A 56 -11.20 -18.37 -0.20
N ILE A 57 -11.32 -17.93 -1.45
CA ILE A 57 -12.49 -18.19 -2.27
C ILE A 57 -12.01 -18.95 -3.50
N PRO A 58 -12.53 -20.18 -3.74
CA PRO A 58 -12.11 -21.00 -4.87
C PRO A 58 -12.44 -20.31 -6.19
N THR A 59 -11.79 -20.79 -7.27
CA THR A 59 -12.01 -20.25 -8.60
C THR A 59 -13.48 -20.33 -9.02
N ARG A 60 -14.01 -19.22 -9.54
CA ARG A 60 -15.37 -19.10 -10.10
C ARG A 60 -15.31 -18.36 -11.43
N GLY A 61 -16.14 -18.75 -12.40
CA GLY A 61 -16.20 -18.13 -13.73
C GLY A 61 -15.22 -18.76 -14.74
N GLY A 62 -15.12 -18.13 -15.92
CA GLY A 62 -14.29 -18.60 -17.03
C GLY A 62 -14.67 -20.00 -17.52
N ASP A 63 -13.66 -20.81 -17.81
CA ASP A 63 -13.79 -22.22 -18.23
C ASP A 63 -13.98 -23.21 -17.07
N GLY A 64 -13.98 -22.72 -15.81
CA GLY A 64 -14.05 -23.55 -14.61
C GLY A 64 -12.72 -24.19 -14.18
N SER A 65 -11.64 -24.03 -14.96
CA SER A 65 -10.30 -24.49 -14.58
C SER A 65 -9.77 -23.66 -13.41
N PRO A 66 -9.06 -24.28 -12.44
CA PRO A 66 -8.53 -23.54 -11.30
C PRO A 66 -7.50 -22.50 -11.73
N ILE A 67 -7.47 -21.37 -11.02
CA ILE A 67 -6.37 -20.41 -11.07
C ILE A 67 -5.36 -20.87 -10.02
N GLU A 68 -4.18 -21.30 -10.48
CA GLU A 68 -3.10 -21.82 -9.65
C GLU A 68 -1.95 -20.80 -9.58
N LEU A 69 -1.74 -20.22 -8.40
CA LEU A 69 -0.58 -19.39 -8.08
C LEU A 69 0.33 -20.16 -7.13
N ALA A 70 1.57 -20.35 -7.52
CA ALA A 70 2.54 -21.13 -6.76
C ALA A 70 3.49 -20.23 -5.97
N ALA A 71 4.13 -20.82 -4.96
CA ALA A 71 5.18 -20.17 -4.20
C ALA A 71 6.40 -19.82 -5.09
N LEU A 72 6.93 -18.63 -4.89
CA LEU A 72 8.19 -18.15 -5.45
C LEU A 72 9.35 -18.64 -4.58
N THR A 73 10.33 -19.27 -5.24
CA THR A 73 11.58 -19.63 -4.58
C THR A 73 12.51 -18.43 -4.47
N GLU A 74 13.54 -18.53 -3.63
CA GLU A 74 14.59 -17.50 -3.55
C GLU A 74 15.32 -17.31 -4.89
N ALA A 75 15.46 -18.39 -5.67
CA ALA A 75 16.03 -18.33 -7.02
C ALA A 75 15.14 -17.55 -8.00
N ASP A 76 13.82 -17.71 -7.90
CA ASP A 76 12.87 -16.93 -8.72
C ASP A 76 12.99 -15.43 -8.42
N VAL A 77 13.01 -15.07 -7.13
CA VAL A 77 13.09 -13.67 -6.67
C VAL A 77 14.43 -13.04 -7.06
N SER A 78 15.55 -13.69 -6.76
CA SER A 78 16.89 -13.18 -7.09
C SER A 78 17.15 -13.14 -8.60
N GLY A 79 16.64 -14.12 -9.35
CA GLY A 79 16.74 -14.21 -10.80
C GLY A 79 15.98 -13.12 -11.55
N ALA A 80 14.88 -12.61 -10.97
CA ALA A 80 14.04 -11.59 -11.59
C ALA A 80 14.71 -10.21 -11.70
N LYS A 81 15.75 -9.94 -10.90
CA LYS A 81 16.51 -8.67 -10.92
C LYS A 81 15.61 -7.43 -10.96
N LEU A 82 14.58 -7.46 -10.11
CA LEU A 82 13.61 -6.36 -10.00
C LEU A 82 14.32 -5.04 -9.65
N LYS A 83 13.65 -3.94 -9.99
CA LYS A 83 14.12 -2.59 -9.70
C LYS A 83 13.19 -1.99 -8.65
N GLY A 84 13.78 -1.31 -7.68
CA GLY A 84 13.08 -0.66 -6.59
C GLY A 84 13.97 -0.58 -5.36
N GLU A 85 13.71 0.40 -4.51
CA GLU A 85 14.38 0.54 -3.21
C GLU A 85 13.83 -0.43 -2.16
N LEU A 86 12.50 -0.64 -2.15
CA LEU A 86 11.81 -1.45 -1.16
C LEU A 86 10.90 -2.48 -1.82
N ALA A 87 10.59 -3.54 -1.09
CA ALA A 87 9.81 -4.66 -1.58
C ALA A 87 8.48 -4.81 -0.84
N CYS A 88 7.51 -5.39 -1.54
CA CYS A 88 6.31 -5.96 -0.94
C CYS A 88 6.12 -7.40 -1.41
N SER A 89 5.56 -8.24 -0.54
CA SER A 89 5.31 -9.65 -0.84
C SER A 89 4.00 -10.13 -0.24
N PHE A 90 3.27 -10.95 -1.00
CA PHE A 90 2.06 -11.62 -0.56
C PHE A 90 2.35 -13.10 -0.33
N ALA A 91 2.00 -13.61 0.85
CA ALA A 91 2.15 -15.01 1.23
C ALA A 91 0.90 -15.49 2.01
N ALA A 92 0.62 -16.80 2.00
CA ALA A 92 -0.53 -17.37 2.71
C ALA A 92 -0.45 -17.15 4.24
N ASP A 93 0.76 -17.15 4.78
CA ASP A 93 1.06 -16.84 6.18
C ASP A 93 2.51 -16.32 6.32
N ALA A 94 2.96 -16.09 7.55
CA ALA A 94 4.26 -15.47 7.83
C ALA A 94 5.47 -16.41 7.59
N ALA A 95 5.26 -17.72 7.60
CA ALA A 95 6.29 -18.73 7.36
C ALA A 95 6.29 -19.23 5.90
N ALA A 96 5.20 -19.01 5.16
CA ALA A 96 5.07 -19.39 3.77
C ALA A 96 5.97 -18.55 2.84
N GLN A 97 6.44 -19.19 1.77
CA GLN A 97 7.06 -18.49 0.66
C GLN A 97 6.03 -17.60 -0.07
N PRO A 98 6.44 -16.44 -0.60
CA PRO A 98 5.51 -15.52 -1.24
C PRO A 98 5.05 -16.06 -2.59
N ILE A 99 3.80 -15.80 -2.97
CA ILE A 99 3.25 -16.12 -4.31
C ILE A 99 3.32 -14.92 -5.26
N LEU A 100 3.44 -13.71 -4.70
CA LEU A 100 3.67 -12.44 -5.41
C LEU A 100 4.78 -11.68 -4.68
N HIS A 101 5.77 -11.20 -5.44
CA HIS A 101 6.84 -10.34 -4.93
C HIS A 101 7.04 -9.16 -5.87
N ALA A 102 7.12 -7.95 -5.33
CA ALA A 102 7.27 -6.74 -6.11
C ALA A 102 8.18 -5.72 -5.43
N GLN A 103 8.82 -4.87 -6.22
CA GLN A 103 9.69 -3.79 -5.79
C GLN A 103 9.27 -2.47 -6.44
N GLY A 104 9.54 -1.37 -5.75
CA GLY A 104 9.32 -0.02 -6.25
C GLY A 104 10.09 1.00 -5.43
N ASP A 105 10.22 2.21 -5.99
CA ASP A 105 10.93 3.31 -5.34
C ASP A 105 9.99 4.09 -4.39
N VAL A 106 10.55 4.59 -3.30
CA VAL A 106 9.81 5.40 -2.32
C VAL A 106 9.46 6.76 -2.92
N ALA A 107 8.28 7.29 -2.61
CA ALA A 107 7.79 8.57 -3.11
C ALA A 107 7.78 8.71 -4.65
N SER A 108 7.75 7.59 -5.37
CA SER A 108 7.79 7.57 -6.83
C SER A 108 6.42 7.33 -7.47
N THR A 109 6.22 7.94 -8.64
CA THR A 109 5.08 7.66 -9.53
C THR A 109 5.42 6.63 -10.61
N GLU A 110 6.69 6.25 -10.74
CA GLU A 110 7.10 5.21 -11.67
C GLU A 110 6.46 3.86 -11.30
N PRO A 111 6.17 2.99 -12.29
CA PRO A 111 5.55 1.71 -12.01
C PRO A 111 6.43 0.81 -11.15
N SER A 112 5.84 0.23 -10.10
CA SER A 112 6.41 -0.89 -9.38
C SER A 112 6.40 -2.14 -10.25
N ARG A 113 7.39 -3.01 -10.03
CA ARG A 113 7.67 -4.20 -10.84
C ARG A 113 7.72 -5.41 -9.95
N GLY A 114 7.12 -6.50 -10.38
CA GLY A 114 7.07 -7.73 -9.62
C GLY A 114 7.07 -8.97 -10.47
N ILE A 115 6.94 -10.09 -9.78
CA ILE A 115 6.81 -11.42 -10.32
C ILE A 115 5.72 -12.17 -9.56
N VAL A 116 5.01 -13.02 -10.30
CA VAL A 116 4.06 -14.01 -9.78
C VAL A 116 4.38 -15.34 -10.44
N LYS A 117 4.21 -16.45 -9.74
CA LYS A 117 4.33 -17.77 -10.35
C LYS A 117 2.94 -18.32 -10.67
N VAL A 118 2.63 -18.45 -11.95
CA VAL A 118 1.36 -19.01 -12.45
C VAL A 118 1.61 -20.44 -12.91
N GLY A 119 1.07 -21.41 -12.17
CA GLY A 119 1.49 -22.81 -12.30
C GLY A 119 3.00 -22.95 -12.10
N ASP A 120 3.72 -23.35 -13.15
CA ASP A 120 5.19 -23.52 -13.15
C ASP A 120 5.96 -22.35 -13.78
N THR A 121 5.25 -21.32 -14.27
CA THR A 121 5.87 -20.21 -15.03
C THR A 121 5.95 -18.94 -14.19
N ILE A 122 7.10 -18.27 -14.23
CA ILE A 122 7.25 -16.93 -13.67
C ILE A 122 6.74 -15.91 -14.67
N GLU A 123 5.73 -15.14 -14.27
CA GLU A 123 5.17 -14.05 -15.04
C GLU A 123 5.59 -12.72 -14.42
N ALA A 124 6.06 -11.80 -15.26
CA ALA A 124 6.32 -10.43 -14.85
C ALA A 124 5.00 -9.71 -14.56
N ALA A 125 4.99 -8.91 -13.51
CA ALA A 125 3.85 -8.14 -13.07
C ALA A 125 4.24 -6.66 -12.91
N SER A 126 3.33 -5.73 -13.17
CA SER A 126 3.56 -4.31 -12.92
C SER A 126 2.34 -3.63 -12.29
N ALA A 127 2.57 -2.67 -11.42
CA ALA A 127 1.53 -1.85 -10.82
C ALA A 127 1.84 -0.37 -11.00
N ASN A 128 0.80 0.45 -11.04
CA ASN A 128 0.97 1.90 -11.11
C ASN A 128 1.48 2.43 -9.76
N GLY A 129 2.44 3.36 -9.81
CA GLY A 129 3.09 3.95 -8.65
C GLY A 129 4.17 3.07 -8.03
N GLY A 130 5.03 3.70 -7.24
CA GLY A 130 6.15 3.06 -6.56
C GLY A 130 5.76 2.35 -5.28
N PHE A 131 6.69 2.29 -4.31
CA PHE A 131 6.51 1.55 -3.06
C PHE A 131 5.29 2.02 -2.26
N ASP A 132 5.02 3.32 -2.18
CA ASP A 132 3.90 3.86 -1.38
C ASP A 132 2.53 3.41 -1.90
N ALA A 133 2.41 3.17 -3.21
CA ALA A 133 1.20 2.60 -3.79
C ALA A 133 1.06 1.13 -3.39
N MET A 134 2.14 0.35 -3.49
CA MET A 134 2.15 -1.05 -3.06
C MET A 134 1.83 -1.21 -1.56
N ALA A 135 2.39 -0.37 -0.69
CA ALA A 135 2.20 -0.43 0.76
C ALA A 135 0.73 -0.25 1.20
N LYS A 136 -0.08 0.42 0.38
CA LYS A 136 -1.52 0.63 0.61
C LYS A 136 -2.40 -0.47 0.00
N GLY A 137 -1.81 -1.44 -0.69
CA GLY A 137 -2.50 -2.34 -1.61
C GLY A 137 -2.62 -1.71 -2.99
N THR A 138 -2.49 -2.53 -4.03
CA THR A 138 -2.52 -2.07 -5.42
C THR A 138 -2.98 -3.19 -6.36
N LYS A 139 -3.09 -2.87 -7.65
CA LYS A 139 -3.36 -3.81 -8.73
C LYS A 139 -2.10 -4.01 -9.55
N PHE A 140 -1.69 -5.27 -9.67
CA PHE A 140 -0.66 -5.69 -10.59
C PHE A 140 -1.28 -6.29 -11.84
N PHE A 141 -0.65 -6.03 -12.98
CA PHE A 141 -1.02 -6.59 -14.26
C PHE A 141 0.10 -7.52 -14.71
N ALA A 142 -0.24 -8.79 -14.90
CA ALA A 142 0.62 -9.82 -15.46
C ALA A 142 -0.01 -10.36 -16.74
N LYS A 143 0.71 -11.23 -17.46
CA LYS A 143 0.23 -11.80 -18.72
C LYS A 143 -1.08 -12.58 -18.51
N GLY A 144 -2.19 -12.03 -18.99
CA GLY A 144 -3.52 -12.66 -18.89
C GLY A 144 -4.13 -12.66 -17.48
N LEU A 145 -3.58 -11.88 -16.54
CA LEU A 145 -3.99 -11.88 -15.13
C LEU A 145 -3.93 -10.47 -14.53
N GLU A 146 -5.02 -10.01 -13.91
CA GLU A 146 -5.01 -8.89 -12.96
C GLU A 146 -4.92 -9.46 -11.53
N LEU A 147 -4.00 -8.93 -10.73
CA LEU A 147 -3.74 -9.33 -9.35
C LEU A 147 -4.00 -8.15 -8.43
N ARG A 148 -5.05 -8.22 -7.62
CA ARG A 148 -5.44 -7.15 -6.69
C ARG A 148 -5.07 -7.52 -5.26
N VAL A 149 -4.15 -6.76 -4.67
CA VAL A 149 -3.85 -6.84 -3.24
C VAL A 149 -4.71 -5.83 -2.50
N ALA A 150 -5.52 -6.30 -1.55
CA ALA A 150 -6.33 -5.45 -0.69
C ALA A 150 -6.05 -5.77 0.78
N LEU A 151 -5.75 -4.74 1.58
CA LEU A 151 -5.55 -4.86 3.01
C LEU A 151 -6.92 -4.97 3.69
N VAL A 152 -7.08 -5.91 4.62
CA VAL A 152 -8.37 -6.15 5.30
C VAL A 152 -8.36 -5.76 6.77
N GLY A 153 -7.24 -5.29 7.29
CA GLY A 153 -7.10 -4.93 8.69
C GLY A 153 -5.76 -4.31 9.08
N PRO A 154 -5.60 -3.94 10.37
CA PRO A 154 -4.31 -3.53 10.92
C PRO A 154 -3.36 -4.73 11.05
N ALA A 155 -2.07 -4.46 11.20
CA ALA A 155 -1.10 -5.52 11.49
C ALA A 155 -1.36 -6.10 12.91
N PRO A 156 -1.36 -7.43 13.08
CA PRO A 156 -1.60 -8.06 14.39
C PRO A 156 -0.38 -8.00 15.34
N GLY A 157 0.76 -7.47 14.89
CA GLY A 157 2.02 -7.41 15.65
C GLY A 157 2.75 -6.07 15.50
N GLY A 158 3.83 -5.90 16.27
CA GLY A 158 4.70 -4.72 16.23
C GLY A 158 5.92 -4.88 15.32
N GLY A 159 6.80 -3.88 15.33
CA GLY A 159 7.97 -3.78 14.46
C GLY A 159 7.84 -2.62 13.46
N GLU A 160 8.90 -2.34 12.71
CA GLU A 160 8.92 -1.24 11.73
C GLU A 160 8.00 -1.52 10.54
N SER A 161 7.81 -2.79 10.18
CA SER A 161 7.08 -3.21 8.99
C SER A 161 6.38 -4.56 9.17
N PRO A 162 5.44 -4.67 10.14
CA PRO A 162 4.77 -5.93 10.41
C PRO A 162 3.86 -6.34 9.24
N PRO A 163 3.77 -7.65 8.90
CA PRO A 163 2.84 -8.12 7.88
C PRO A 163 1.39 -7.76 8.20
N ARG A 164 0.65 -7.32 7.19
CA ARG A 164 -0.76 -6.93 7.32
C ARG A 164 -1.68 -8.00 6.73
N PRO A 165 -2.81 -8.33 7.38
CA PRO A 165 -3.83 -9.19 6.78
C PRO A 165 -4.33 -8.61 5.46
N ALA A 166 -4.36 -9.43 4.42
CA ALA A 166 -4.71 -9.02 3.07
C ALA A 166 -5.38 -10.15 2.28
N THR A 167 -6.01 -9.77 1.18
CA THR A 167 -6.44 -10.70 0.12
C THR A 167 -5.69 -10.41 -1.16
N LEU A 168 -5.30 -11.46 -1.89
CA LEU A 168 -4.87 -11.39 -3.28
C LEU A 168 -6.01 -11.94 -4.14
N THR A 169 -6.67 -11.08 -4.93
CA THR A 169 -7.64 -11.52 -5.93
C THR A 169 -6.95 -11.66 -7.26
N ALA A 170 -7.08 -12.83 -7.89
CA ALA A 170 -6.57 -13.10 -9.22
C ALA A 170 -7.74 -13.17 -10.20
N ASP A 171 -7.78 -12.22 -11.13
CA ASP A 171 -8.78 -12.09 -12.19
C ASP A 171 -8.13 -12.48 -13.53
N ARG A 172 -8.52 -13.62 -14.08
CA ARG A 172 -8.00 -14.14 -15.35
C ARG A 172 -8.81 -13.56 -16.51
N ALA A 173 -8.17 -13.40 -17.67
CA ALA A 173 -8.78 -12.75 -18.84
C ALA A 173 -10.05 -13.43 -19.39
N ASP A 174 -10.30 -14.70 -19.05
CA ASP A 174 -11.53 -15.42 -19.39
C ASP A 174 -12.70 -15.13 -18.43
N GLY A 175 -12.50 -14.25 -17.45
CA GLY A 175 -13.48 -13.91 -16.42
C GLY A 175 -13.48 -14.86 -15.23
N ALA A 176 -12.54 -15.81 -15.14
CA ALA A 176 -12.34 -16.59 -13.92
C ALA A 176 -11.72 -15.71 -12.83
N GLN A 177 -12.20 -15.85 -11.59
CA GLN A 177 -11.69 -15.15 -10.42
C GLN A 177 -11.41 -16.14 -9.29
N ARG A 178 -10.30 -15.92 -8.58
CA ARG A 178 -9.96 -16.60 -7.32
C ARG A 178 -9.50 -15.60 -6.27
N VAL A 179 -9.79 -15.86 -5.00
CA VAL A 179 -9.27 -15.06 -3.88
C VAL A 179 -8.39 -15.91 -3.00
N PHE A 180 -7.20 -15.42 -2.71
CA PHE A 180 -6.26 -15.98 -1.75
C PHE A 180 -6.25 -15.11 -0.49
N ALA A 181 -6.43 -15.74 0.66
CA ALA A 181 -6.21 -15.18 1.97
C ALA A 181 -4.72 -15.19 2.32
N GLY A 182 -4.24 -14.13 2.95
CA GLY A 182 -2.84 -14.12 3.37
C GLY A 182 -2.41 -12.83 4.05
N LEU A 183 -1.11 -12.59 3.96
CA LEU A 183 -0.42 -11.45 4.53
C LEU A 183 0.29 -10.67 3.44
N TRP A 184 0.21 -9.35 3.53
CA TRP A 184 0.99 -8.41 2.74
C TRP A 184 2.08 -7.80 3.62
N ARG A 185 3.34 -8.10 3.31
CA ARG A 185 4.51 -7.56 4.01
C ARG A 185 5.27 -6.64 3.08
N CYS A 186 5.46 -5.40 3.49
CA CYS A 186 6.21 -4.38 2.78
C CYS A 186 7.34 -3.85 3.66
N GLY A 187 8.54 -3.69 3.12
CA GLY A 187 9.71 -3.23 3.87
C GLY A 187 11.02 -3.48 3.11
N PRO A 188 12.17 -3.25 3.77
CA PRO A 188 13.48 -3.60 3.24
C PRO A 188 13.70 -5.12 3.11
#